data_AF-A0AAU4BR13-F1
#
_entry.id   AF-A0AAU4BR13-F1
#
_cell.length_a   1.000
_cell.length_b   1.000
_cell.length_c   1.000
_cell.angle_alpha   90.00
_cell.angle_beta   90.00
_cell.angle_gamma   90.00
#
_symmetry.space_group_name_H-M   'P 1'
#
loop_
_entity.id
_entity.type
_entity.pdbx_description
1 polymer ?
#
loop_
_entity_poly.entity_id
_entity_poly.type
_entity_poly.pdbx_seq_one_letter_code
_entity_poly.pdbx_strand_id
1 'polypeptide(L)'
;MFKAVANSPAALKMMRAGFGALGGGRLGAGLGERIAVLVAERNGCEYCLAAHTALGRKAGVSASELSQAQAGHSPDPRADAALGFAAKLVDGRAQVSDADVESLRTADFDDEEIVEIVAHVALNLFTNYVNGALSVPVDFPKVALRGAA
;
A
#
# COMPACT_ATOMS: atom_id res chain seq x y z
N MET A 1 -10.15 -1.06 -12.57
CA MET A 1 -8.71 -1.30 -12.82
C MET A 1 -8.39 -2.48 -13.75
N PHE A 2 -8.79 -3.72 -13.43
CA PHE A 2 -8.35 -4.93 -14.16
C PHE A 2 -8.59 -4.89 -15.68
N LYS A 3 -9.74 -4.35 -16.13
CA LYS A 3 -10.03 -4.15 -17.56
C LYS A 3 -8.98 -3.27 -18.26
N ALA A 4 -8.47 -2.24 -17.59
CA ALA A 4 -7.45 -1.35 -18.13
C ALA A 4 -6.10 -2.06 -18.27
N VAL A 5 -5.68 -2.78 -17.22
CA VAL A 5 -4.43 -3.59 -17.25
C VAL A 5 -4.49 -4.69 -18.30
N ALA A 6 -5.67 -5.27 -18.55
CA ALA A 6 -5.87 -6.34 -19.52
C ALA A 6 -5.58 -5.93 -20.98
N ASN A 7 -5.43 -4.64 -21.29
CA ASN A 7 -4.89 -4.20 -22.58
C ASN A 7 -3.46 -4.73 -22.83
N SER A 8 -2.73 -5.11 -21.79
CA SER A 8 -1.45 -5.82 -21.87
C SER A 8 -1.50 -7.14 -21.10
N PRO A 9 -1.51 -8.30 -21.80
CA PRO A 9 -1.46 -9.61 -21.14
C PRO A 9 -0.23 -9.78 -20.25
N ALA A 10 0.91 -9.20 -20.64
CA ALA A 10 2.14 -9.23 -19.85
C ALA A 10 2.00 -8.46 -18.53
N ALA A 11 1.45 -7.24 -18.58
CA ALA A 11 1.21 -6.44 -17.37
C ALA A 11 0.17 -7.10 -16.45
N LEU A 12 -0.89 -7.68 -17.02
CA LEU A 12 -1.89 -8.41 -16.24
C LEU A 12 -1.30 -9.64 -15.55
N LYS A 13 -0.42 -10.39 -16.24
CA LYS A 13 0.29 -11.53 -15.65
C LYS A 13 1.19 -11.08 -14.50
N MET A 14 1.96 -10.00 -14.68
CA MET A 14 2.80 -9.43 -13.63
C MET A 14 1.98 -9.02 -12.40
N MET A 15 0.89 -8.26 -12.60
CA MET A 15 0.04 -7.79 -11.51
C MET A 15 -0.61 -8.95 -10.74
N ARG A 16 -1.12 -9.96 -11.44
CA ARG A 16 -1.73 -11.15 -10.82
C ARG A 16 -0.70 -11.96 -10.03
N ALA A 17 0.50 -12.15 -10.59
CA ALA A 17 1.58 -12.83 -9.88
C ALA A 17 1.97 -12.07 -8.61
N GLY A 18 2.08 -10.74 -8.68
CA GLY A 18 2.33 -9.89 -7.52
C GLY A 18 1.26 -10.03 -6.43
N PHE A 19 -0.03 -9.90 -6.78
CA PHE A 19 -1.12 -10.09 -5.81
C PHE A 19 -1.14 -11.49 -5.19
N GLY A 20 -0.93 -12.53 -6.01
CA GLY A 20 -0.91 -13.91 -5.51
C GLY A 20 0.26 -14.18 -4.57
N ALA A 21 1.45 -13.72 -4.92
CA ALA A 21 2.66 -13.91 -4.11
C ALA A 21 2.58 -13.12 -2.79
N LEU A 22 2.32 -11.81 -2.86
CA LEU A 22 2.28 -10.96 -1.67
C LEU A 22 1.06 -11.24 -0.77
N GLY A 23 -0.05 -11.73 -1.34
CA GLY A 23 -1.20 -12.17 -0.54
C GLY A 23 -0.92 -13.40 0.32
N GLY A 24 0.10 -14.20 -0.03
CA GLY A 24 0.59 -15.33 0.78
C GLY A 24 1.89 -15.03 1.53
N GLY A 25 2.35 -13.77 1.52
CA GLY A 25 3.57 -13.33 2.19
C GLY A 25 3.43 -13.24 3.70
N ARG A 26 4.52 -12.88 4.36
CA ARG A 26 4.65 -12.87 5.83
C ARG A 26 4.04 -11.65 6.51
N LEU A 27 3.91 -10.52 5.82
CA LEU A 27 3.29 -9.32 6.39
C LEU A 27 1.82 -9.51 6.81
N GLY A 28 1.11 -10.43 6.14
CA GLY A 28 -0.31 -10.67 6.33
C GLY A 28 -1.21 -9.56 5.77
N ALA A 29 -2.49 -9.91 5.53
CA ALA A 29 -3.44 -9.03 4.85
C ALA A 29 -3.66 -7.69 5.58
N GLY A 30 -3.74 -7.70 6.92
CA GLY A 30 -3.99 -6.49 7.69
C GLY A 30 -2.91 -5.42 7.52
N LEU A 31 -1.63 -5.80 7.58
CA LEU A 31 -0.52 -4.85 7.39
C LEU A 31 -0.40 -4.44 5.91
N GLY A 32 -0.53 -5.40 4.98
CA GLY A 32 -0.49 -5.13 3.55
C GLY A 32 -1.54 -4.10 3.10
N GLU A 33 -2.76 -4.17 3.62
CA GLU A 33 -3.83 -3.21 3.31
C GLU A 33 -3.60 -1.83 3.95
N ARG A 34 -3.03 -1.76 5.17
CA ARG A 34 -2.62 -0.48 5.79
C ARG A 34 -1.55 0.22 4.95
N ILE A 35 -0.54 -0.51 4.48
CA ILE A 35 0.49 0.01 3.55
C ILE A 35 -0.16 0.49 2.25
N ALA A 36 -1.07 -0.29 1.66
CA ALA A 36 -1.74 0.07 0.42
C ALA A 36 -2.56 1.37 0.55
N VAL A 37 -3.30 1.54 1.66
CA VAL A 37 -4.04 2.77 1.98
C VAL A 37 -3.11 3.98 2.08
N LEU A 38 -1.98 3.85 2.79
CA LEU A 38 -0.98 4.92 2.90
C LEU A 38 -0.40 5.29 1.53
N VAL A 39 0.01 4.30 0.73
CA VAL A 39 0.62 4.52 -0.58
C VAL A 39 -0.39 5.17 -1.54
N ALA A 40 -1.66 4.75 -1.49
CA ALA A 40 -2.74 5.38 -2.25
C ALA A 40 -2.95 6.85 -1.87
N GLU A 41 -2.91 7.18 -0.57
CA GLU A 41 -3.00 8.56 -0.08
C GLU A 41 -1.81 9.40 -0.59
N ARG A 42 -0.57 8.95 -0.37
CA ARG A 42 0.64 9.68 -0.77
C ARG A 42 0.72 9.89 -2.28
N ASN A 43 0.20 8.95 -3.07
CA ASN A 43 0.19 9.03 -4.52
C ASN A 43 -1.11 9.64 -5.10
N GLY A 44 -2.05 10.08 -4.26
CA GLY A 44 -3.30 10.69 -4.71
C GLY A 44 -4.22 9.78 -5.54
N CYS A 45 -4.18 8.45 -5.35
CA CYS A 45 -5.04 7.53 -6.10
C CYS A 45 -6.38 7.28 -5.37
N GLU A 46 -7.43 8.00 -5.73
CA GLU A 46 -8.78 7.82 -5.15
C GLU A 46 -9.35 6.41 -5.35
N TYR A 47 -9.14 5.82 -6.54
CA TYR A 47 -9.57 4.44 -6.83
C TYR A 47 -8.95 3.45 -5.83
N CYS A 48 -7.64 3.59 -5.65
CA CYS A 48 -6.84 2.67 -4.85
C CYS A 48 -7.14 2.86 -3.37
N LEU A 49 -7.29 4.11 -2.92
CA LEU A 49 -7.67 4.42 -1.55
C LEU A 49 -9.04 3.81 -1.21
N ALA A 50 -10.03 3.98 -2.10
CA ALA A 50 -11.36 3.39 -1.91
C ALA A 50 -11.33 1.86 -1.93
N ALA A 51 -10.60 1.25 -2.87
CA ALA A 51 -10.47 -0.19 -2.98
C ALA A 51 -9.79 -0.81 -1.74
N HIS A 52 -8.63 -0.29 -1.34
CA HIS A 52 -7.86 -0.81 -0.20
C HIS A 52 -8.50 -0.49 1.15
N THR A 53 -9.30 0.58 1.26
CA THR A 53 -10.16 0.77 2.44
C THR A 53 -11.21 -0.33 2.54
N ALA A 54 -11.83 -0.71 1.43
CA ALA A 54 -12.82 -1.80 1.43
C ALA A 54 -12.19 -3.17 1.69
N LEU A 55 -11.00 -3.44 1.13
CA LEU A 55 -10.25 -4.68 1.34
C LEU A 55 -9.69 -4.77 2.76
N GLY A 56 -9.14 -3.69 3.31
CA GLY A 56 -8.69 -3.62 4.70
C GLY A 56 -9.79 -3.96 5.70
N ARG A 57 -11.02 -3.46 5.48
CA ARG A 57 -12.19 -3.85 6.29
C ARG A 57 -12.49 -5.34 6.19
N LYS A 58 -12.39 -5.93 4.99
CA LYS A 58 -12.55 -7.39 4.80
C LYS A 58 -11.43 -8.19 5.47
N ALA A 59 -10.23 -7.62 5.58
CA ALA A 59 -9.10 -8.19 6.29
C ALA A 59 -9.18 -8.01 7.82
N GLY A 60 -10.28 -7.44 8.35
CA GLY A 60 -10.50 -7.25 9.78
C GLY A 60 -9.89 -5.97 10.36
N VAL A 61 -9.34 -5.08 9.54
CA VAL A 61 -8.83 -3.78 9.99
C VAL A 61 -10.00 -2.82 10.21
N SER A 62 -10.04 -2.17 11.39
CA SER A 62 -11.13 -1.25 11.71
C SER A 62 -11.06 0.02 10.84
N ALA A 63 -12.21 0.71 10.70
CA ALA A 63 -12.25 1.98 9.98
C ALA A 63 -11.35 3.06 10.63
N SER A 64 -11.20 3.03 11.96
CA SER A 64 -10.31 3.92 12.69
C SER A 64 -8.84 3.65 12.34
N GLU A 65 -8.42 2.39 12.34
CA GLU A 65 -7.05 2.02 11.98
C GLU A 65 -6.73 2.30 10.51
N LEU A 66 -7.67 2.10 9.58
CA LEU A 66 -7.46 2.47 8.17
C LEU A 66 -7.35 3.99 8.00
N SER A 67 -8.15 4.76 8.75
CA SER A 67 -8.01 6.21 8.81
C SER A 67 -6.66 6.61 9.40
N GLN A 68 -6.14 5.93 10.42
CA GLN A 68 -4.80 6.22 10.95
C GLN A 68 -3.70 5.84 9.95
N ALA A 69 -3.84 4.69 9.29
CA ALA A 69 -2.90 4.24 8.27
C ALA A 69 -2.83 5.21 7.09
N GLN A 70 -3.96 5.78 6.66
CA GLN A 70 -4.00 6.86 5.68
C GLN A 70 -3.17 8.09 6.13
N ALA A 71 -3.02 8.34 7.43
CA ALA A 71 -2.17 9.42 7.94
C ALA A 71 -0.69 9.01 8.02
N GLY A 72 -0.40 7.71 7.92
CA GLY A 72 0.93 7.13 8.14
C GLY A 72 1.15 6.67 9.58
N HIS A 73 0.08 6.38 10.33
CA HIS A 73 0.17 6.00 11.74
C HIS A 73 -0.60 4.70 12.07
N SER A 74 -0.17 4.01 13.13
CA SER A 74 -0.84 2.86 13.72
C SER A 74 -0.68 2.85 15.25
N PRO A 75 -1.67 2.38 16.02
CA PRO A 75 -1.48 2.15 17.46
C PRO A 75 -0.61 0.92 17.75
N ASP A 76 -0.44 0.01 16.78
CA ASP A 76 0.51 -1.09 16.84
C ASP A 76 1.90 -0.61 16.42
N PRO A 77 2.93 -0.64 17.31
CA PRO A 77 4.27 -0.12 17.03
C PRO A 77 4.93 -0.76 15.80
N ARG A 78 4.67 -2.06 15.56
CA ARG A 78 5.24 -2.77 14.42
C ARG A 78 4.64 -2.27 13.10
N ALA A 79 3.31 -2.17 13.02
CA ALA A 79 2.65 -1.56 11.88
C ALA A 79 3.03 -0.07 11.69
N ASP A 80 3.21 0.70 12.77
CA ASP A 80 3.59 2.12 12.72
C ASP A 80 4.99 2.30 12.09
N ALA A 81 5.96 1.46 12.48
CA ALA A 81 7.29 1.44 11.89
C ALA A 81 7.25 1.13 10.38
N ALA A 82 6.46 0.13 9.96
CA ALA A 82 6.28 -0.21 8.55
C ALA A 82 5.62 0.92 7.75
N LEU A 83 4.62 1.59 8.31
CA LEU A 83 3.97 2.75 7.68
C LEU A 83 4.91 3.94 7.58
N GLY A 84 5.69 4.22 8.62
CA GLY A 84 6.70 5.28 8.61
C GLY A 84 7.77 5.03 7.54
N PHE A 85 8.27 3.81 7.41
CA PHE A 85 9.20 3.43 6.35
C PHE A 85 8.56 3.52 4.95
N ALA A 86 7.35 2.99 4.78
CA ALA A 86 6.64 3.05 3.50
C ALA A 86 6.36 4.50 3.05
N ALA A 87 6.01 5.39 3.97
CA ALA A 87 5.87 6.82 3.68
C ALA A 87 7.19 7.41 3.16
N LYS A 88 8.31 7.19 3.86
CA LYS A 88 9.64 7.66 3.44
C LYS A 88 10.05 7.10 2.07
N LEU A 89 9.77 5.82 1.80
CA LEU A 89 10.02 5.21 0.50
C LEU A 89 9.27 5.92 -0.63
N VAL A 90 7.98 6.21 -0.44
CA VAL A 90 7.16 6.87 -1.47
C VAL A 90 7.58 8.34 -1.63
N ASP A 91 7.64 9.08 -0.53
CA ASP A 91 7.92 10.53 -0.53
C ASP A 91 9.34 10.83 -1.02
N GLY A 92 10.32 10.03 -0.59
CA GLY A 92 11.73 10.16 -0.94
C GLY A 92 12.15 9.37 -2.19
N ARG A 93 11.23 8.66 -2.86
CA ARG A 93 11.55 7.78 -4.01
C ARG A 93 12.69 6.81 -3.72
N ALA A 94 12.56 6.11 -2.60
CA ALA A 94 13.53 5.17 -2.04
C ALA A 94 14.87 5.75 -1.58
N GLN A 95 15.02 7.08 -1.51
CA GLN A 95 16.17 7.72 -0.83
C GLN A 95 15.98 7.64 0.70
N VAL A 96 16.13 6.45 1.24
CA VAL A 96 16.10 6.15 2.68
C VAL A 96 17.52 5.92 3.20
N SER A 97 17.72 6.16 4.49
CA SER A 97 18.98 5.94 5.18
C SER A 97 19.05 4.52 5.78
N ASP A 98 20.26 4.08 6.13
CA ASP A 98 20.44 2.81 6.87
C ASP A 98 19.68 2.81 8.20
N ALA A 99 19.57 3.98 8.86
CA ALA A 99 18.81 4.15 10.09
C ALA A 99 17.30 3.92 9.89
N ASP A 100 16.76 4.24 8.70
CA ASP A 100 15.36 3.97 8.39
C ASP A 100 15.10 2.45 8.29
N VAL A 101 16.03 1.71 7.68
CA VAL A 101 15.96 0.24 7.61
C VAL A 101 16.15 -0.38 8.99
N GLU A 102 17.10 0.13 9.79
CA GLU A 102 17.36 -0.37 11.14
C GLU A 102 16.18 -0.15 12.10
N SER A 103 15.40 0.91 11.88
CA SER A 103 14.17 1.14 12.64
C SER A 103 13.14 0.02 12.46
N LEU A 104 13.11 -0.64 11.30
CA LEU A 104 12.25 -1.81 11.07
C LEU A 104 12.74 -3.03 11.85
N ARG A 105 14.06 -3.26 11.89
CA ARG A 105 14.64 -4.37 12.67
C ARG A 105 14.37 -4.20 14.16
N THR A 106 14.43 -2.96 14.64
CA THR A 106 14.06 -2.61 16.02
C THR A 106 12.58 -2.89 16.33
N ALA A 107 11.73 -2.93 15.30
CA ALA A 107 10.31 -3.27 15.38
C ALA A 107 10.02 -4.75 15.04
N ASP A 108 11.03 -5.63 15.13
CA ASP A 108 10.94 -7.07 14.87
C ASP A 108 10.48 -7.42 13.44
N PHE A 109 10.97 -6.67 12.45
CA PHE A 109 10.96 -7.12 11.05
C PHE A 109 12.29 -7.79 10.70
N ASP A 110 12.22 -8.95 10.06
CA ASP A 110 13.39 -9.54 9.42
C ASP A 110 13.61 -9.04 7.99
N ASP A 111 14.74 -9.38 7.39
CA ASP A 111 15.10 -8.89 6.05
C ASP A 111 14.11 -9.36 4.96
N GLU A 112 13.43 -10.49 5.14
CA GLU A 112 12.40 -10.98 4.21
C GLU A 112 11.19 -10.03 4.24
N GLU A 113 10.70 -9.71 5.43
CA GLU A 113 9.55 -8.82 5.61
C GLU A 113 9.86 -7.38 5.17
N ILE A 114 11.10 -6.89 5.39
CA ILE A 114 11.54 -5.59 4.89
C ILE A 114 11.45 -5.53 3.36
N VAL A 115 11.92 -6.58 2.67
CA VAL A 115 11.80 -6.68 1.20
C VAL A 115 10.33 -6.79 0.77
N GLU A 116 9.48 -7.51 1.52
CA GLU A 116 8.05 -7.55 1.26
C GLU A 116 7.39 -6.16 1.39
N ILE A 117 7.77 -5.32 2.35
CA ILE A 117 7.26 -3.94 2.45
C ILE A 117 7.58 -3.16 1.18
N VAL A 118 8.82 -3.25 0.68
CA VAL A 118 9.23 -2.61 -0.58
C VAL A 118 8.42 -3.15 -1.76
N ALA A 119 8.20 -4.46 -1.82
CA ALA A 119 7.42 -5.10 -2.88
C ALA A 119 5.94 -4.66 -2.85
N HIS A 120 5.34 -4.55 -1.67
CA HIS A 120 3.99 -4.01 -1.48
C HIS A 120 3.90 -2.56 -1.95
N VAL A 121 4.87 -1.70 -1.60
CA VAL A 121 4.92 -0.31 -2.07
C VAL A 121 5.02 -0.26 -3.59
N ALA A 122 5.92 -1.04 -4.20
CA ALA A 122 6.11 -1.06 -5.64
C ALA A 122 4.85 -1.54 -6.40
N LEU A 123 4.19 -2.60 -5.93
CA LEU A 123 2.96 -3.12 -6.54
C LEU A 123 1.82 -2.11 -6.44
N ASN A 124 1.69 -1.42 -5.30
CA ASN A 124 0.70 -0.37 -5.12
C ASN A 124 0.99 0.86 -5.97
N LEU A 125 2.25 1.29 -6.11
CA LEU A 125 2.60 2.38 -7.04
C LEU A 125 2.24 2.02 -8.49
N PHE A 126 2.49 0.77 -8.91
CA PHE A 126 2.07 0.31 -10.23
C PHE A 126 0.55 0.44 -10.43
N THR A 127 -0.27 -0.04 -9.48
CA THR A 127 -1.73 0.03 -9.60
C THR A 127 -2.24 1.47 -9.50
N ASN A 128 -1.63 2.29 -8.65
CA ASN A 128 -1.90 3.72 -8.54
C ASN A 128 -1.65 4.45 -9.86
N TYR A 129 -0.50 4.20 -10.50
CA TYR A 129 -0.16 4.80 -11.78
C TYR A 129 -1.07 4.34 -12.91
N VAL A 130 -1.43 3.05 -12.96
CA VAL A 130 -2.43 2.59 -13.95
C VAL A 130 -3.75 3.32 -13.77
N ASN A 131 -4.26 3.39 -12.54
CA ASN A 131 -5.56 4.00 -12.29
C ASN A 131 -5.56 5.51 -12.54
N GLY A 132 -4.51 6.22 -12.12
CA GLY A 132 -4.35 7.66 -12.36
C GLY A 132 -4.10 7.99 -13.83
N ALA A 133 -3.13 7.34 -14.47
CA ALA A 133 -2.74 7.65 -15.85
C ALA A 133 -3.82 7.31 -16.87
N LEU A 134 -4.67 6.31 -16.59
CA LEU A 134 -5.75 5.88 -17.47
C LEU A 134 -7.14 6.35 -17.01
N SER A 135 -7.20 7.24 -16.02
CA SER A 135 -8.45 7.81 -15.46
C SER A 135 -9.50 6.73 -15.18
N VAL A 136 -9.08 5.65 -14.53
CA VAL A 136 -9.97 4.52 -14.23
C VAL A 136 -11.08 4.99 -13.29
N PRO A 137 -12.36 4.82 -13.65
CA PRO A 137 -13.46 5.29 -12.81
C PRO A 137 -13.52 4.50 -11.50
N VAL A 138 -13.78 5.21 -10.40
CA VAL A 138 -13.94 4.63 -9.06
C VAL A 138 -15.24 3.83 -9.01
N ASP A 139 -15.13 2.52 -8.80
CA ASP A 139 -16.23 1.57 -8.66
C ASP A 139 -16.42 1.06 -7.21
N PHE A 140 -15.74 1.70 -6.25
CA PHE A 140 -15.83 1.46 -4.80
C PHE A 140 -16.50 2.65 -4.08
N PRO A 141 -17.02 2.45 -2.85
CA PRO A 141 -17.45 3.57 -2.01
C PRO A 141 -16.32 4.58 -1.81
N LYS A 142 -16.58 5.85 -2.15
CA LYS A 142 -15.55 6.90 -2.12
C LYS A 142 -15.00 7.12 -0.71
N VAL A 143 -13.70 7.39 -0.65
CA VAL A 143 -12.96 7.84 0.53
C VAL A 143 -12.18 9.08 0.11
N ALA A 144 -12.26 10.16 0.89
CA ALA A 144 -11.58 11.41 0.57
C ALA A 144 -10.08 11.30 0.87
N LEU A 145 -9.25 11.82 -0.05
CA LEU A 145 -7.85 12.09 0.21
C LEU A 145 -7.73 13.17 1.31
N ARG A 146 -6.72 13.08 2.17
CA ARG A 146 -6.49 14.07 3.22
C ARG A 146 -5.87 15.37 2.71
N GLY A 147 -5.04 15.29 1.67
CA GLY A 147 -4.37 16.46 1.07
C GLY A 147 -5.22 17.25 0.05
N ALA A 148 -6.48 16.86 -0.16
CA ALA A 148 -7.36 17.46 -1.18
C ALA A 148 -8.17 18.68 -0.68
N ALA A 149 -7.55 19.54 0.14
CA ALA A 149 -8.11 20.82 0.57
C ALA A 149 -7.31 21.99 -0.01
#